data_AF-A0A2N3BK82-F1
#
_entry.id   AF-A0A2N3BK82-F1
#
_cell.length_a   1.000
_cell.length_b   1.000
_cell.length_c   1.000
_cell.angle_alpha   90.00
_cell.angle_beta   90.00
_cell.angle_gamma   90.00
#
_symmetry.space_group_name_H-M   'P 1'
#
loop_
_entity.id
_entity.type
_entity.pdbx_description
1 polymer ?
#
loop_
_entity_poly.entity_id
_entity_poly.type
_entity_poly.pdbx_seq_one_letter_code
_entity_poly.pdbx_strand_id
1 'polypeptide(L)'
;MRTFGAMTGAYLAARDGIQARLLIWVRARNRATGAEEALGLWTGDDHQSFLIDGASRLYYGAGGVLGVEPITMQSGIVVRMHRITLAPTAPEVAVAIRGYDARLAPVEIHRAFFAPASGELIEAPHRVFKGWIDAISLPTPEVGGQGAVEVTLASSARALTRPLALKKSDESQRRRSDDRLRRYTDISGSVDVYWGEAKAARK
;
A
#
# COMPACT_ATOMS: atom_id res chain seq x y z
N MET A 1 9.06 -8.15 -17.91
CA MET A 1 8.79 -7.22 -19.03
C MET A 1 7.66 -6.28 -18.60
N ARG A 2 7.78 -4.97 -18.83
CA ARG A 2 6.70 -4.02 -18.52
C ARG A 2 5.69 -4.08 -19.66
N THR A 3 4.41 -4.32 -19.34
CA THR A 3 3.34 -4.35 -20.34
C THR A 3 2.69 -2.99 -20.40
N PHE A 4 2.66 -2.39 -21.59
CA PHE A 4 1.93 -1.18 -21.89
C PHE A 4 0.72 -1.51 -22.76
N GLY A 5 -0.31 -0.68 -22.72
CA GLY A 5 -1.40 -0.75 -23.68
C GLY A 5 -0.90 -0.47 -25.11
N ALA A 6 -1.72 -0.84 -26.10
CA ALA A 6 -1.29 -0.80 -27.50
C ALA A 6 -0.96 0.64 -27.95
N MET A 7 -1.75 1.62 -27.52
CA MET A 7 -1.57 3.03 -27.90
C MET A 7 -0.32 3.63 -27.24
N THR A 8 -0.14 3.40 -25.94
CA THR A 8 1.07 3.81 -25.22
C THR A 8 2.30 3.16 -25.83
N GLY A 9 2.24 1.85 -26.13
CA GLY A 9 3.35 1.12 -26.74
C GLY A 9 3.76 1.70 -28.09
N ALA A 10 2.79 2.00 -28.96
CA ALA A 10 3.03 2.62 -30.26
C ALA A 10 3.63 4.04 -30.12
N TYR A 11 3.11 4.86 -29.21
CA TYR A 11 3.61 6.21 -28.95
C TYR A 11 5.06 6.19 -28.45
N LEU A 12 5.37 5.31 -27.49
CA LEU A 12 6.73 5.15 -26.96
C LEU A 12 7.70 4.64 -28.04
N ALA A 13 7.23 3.80 -28.98
CA ALA A 13 8.04 3.30 -30.08
C ALA A 13 8.37 4.38 -31.13
N ALA A 14 7.50 5.39 -31.29
CA ALA A 14 7.76 6.56 -32.14
C ALA A 14 8.90 7.45 -31.63
N ARG A 15 9.24 7.35 -30.33
CA ARG A 15 10.32 8.10 -29.65
C ARG A 15 10.14 9.61 -29.64
N ASP A 16 8.89 10.08 -29.68
CA ASP A 16 8.55 11.47 -29.46
C ASP A 16 8.69 11.86 -27.98
N GLY A 17 8.64 13.17 -27.70
CA GLY A 17 8.64 13.69 -26.34
C GLY A 17 7.42 13.19 -25.56
N ILE A 18 7.59 12.95 -24.25
CA ILE A 18 6.53 12.44 -23.38
C ILE A 18 6.53 13.23 -22.08
N GLN A 19 5.33 13.60 -21.61
CA GLN A 19 5.15 14.11 -20.26
C GLN A 19 4.52 13.05 -19.38
N ALA A 20 5.29 12.54 -18.41
CA ALA A 20 4.80 11.54 -17.46
C ALA A 20 4.38 12.21 -16.15
N ARG A 21 3.16 11.93 -15.68
CA ARG A 21 2.65 12.38 -14.38
C ARG A 21 2.29 11.15 -13.52
N LEU A 22 2.40 11.30 -12.21
CA LEU A 22 2.10 10.22 -11.26
C LEU A 22 0.78 10.48 -10.56
N LEU A 23 0.03 9.40 -10.37
CA LEU A 23 -1.29 9.39 -9.75
C LEU A 23 -1.26 8.41 -8.59
N ILE A 24 -1.63 8.85 -7.39
CA ILE A 24 -1.62 8.09 -6.15
C ILE A 24 -3.05 7.92 -5.70
N TRP A 25 -3.49 6.69 -5.51
CA TRP A 25 -4.83 6.35 -5.09
C TRP A 25 -4.78 5.65 -3.74
N VAL A 26 -5.40 6.24 -2.73
CA VAL A 26 -5.49 5.68 -1.38
C VAL A 26 -6.92 5.31 -1.09
N ARG A 27 -7.15 4.10 -0.56
CA ARG A 27 -8.43 3.70 0.01
C ARG A 27 -8.26 3.47 1.49
N ALA A 28 -8.95 4.25 2.31
CA ALA A 28 -8.79 4.23 3.75
C ALA A 28 -10.14 4.36 4.44
N ARG A 29 -10.22 3.89 5.68
CA ARG A 29 -11.43 4.02 6.48
C ARG A 29 -11.55 5.44 7.02
N ASN A 30 -12.67 6.11 6.81
CA ASN A 30 -12.93 7.41 7.41
C ASN A 30 -13.11 7.27 8.94
N ARG A 31 -12.39 8.07 9.73
CA ARG A 31 -12.41 7.98 11.19
C ARG A 31 -13.74 8.41 11.80
N ALA A 32 -14.45 9.33 11.16
CA ALA A 32 -15.72 9.85 11.64
C ALA A 32 -16.90 8.93 11.32
N THR A 33 -16.96 8.40 10.09
CA THR A 33 -18.09 7.59 9.61
C THR A 33 -17.84 6.09 9.70
N GLY A 34 -16.58 5.66 9.76
CA GLY A 34 -16.20 4.25 9.70
C GLY A 34 -16.33 3.61 8.31
N ALA A 35 -16.80 4.35 7.30
CA ALA A 35 -16.93 3.88 5.93
C ALA A 35 -15.57 3.86 5.20
N GLU A 36 -15.43 3.00 4.19
CA GLU A 36 -14.26 3.01 3.32
C GLU A 36 -14.41 4.10 2.25
N GLU A 37 -13.49 5.04 2.23
CA GLU A 37 -13.45 6.15 1.29
C GLU A 37 -12.14 6.13 0.49
N ALA A 38 -12.18 6.71 -0.70
CA ALA A 38 -11.05 6.74 -1.61
C ALA A 38 -10.66 8.17 -1.96
N LEU A 39 -9.35 8.43 -2.02
CA LEU A 39 -8.79 9.72 -2.38
C LEU A 39 -7.68 9.54 -3.41
N GLY A 40 -7.77 10.31 -4.50
CA GLY A 40 -6.74 10.40 -5.52
C GLY A 40 -5.92 11.67 -5.37
N LEU A 41 -4.60 11.57 -5.37
CA LEU A 41 -3.67 12.72 -5.46
C LEU A 41 -2.82 12.56 -6.71
N TRP A 42 -2.52 13.62 -7.44
CA TRP A 42 -1.62 13.50 -8.59
C TRP A 42 -0.72 14.71 -8.75
N THR A 43 0.36 14.54 -9.52
CA THR A 43 1.37 15.57 -9.78
C THR A 43 0.94 16.56 -10.86
N GLY A 44 -0.34 16.61 -11.22
CA GLY A 44 -0.88 17.51 -12.23
C GLY A 44 -1.26 18.87 -11.65
N ASP A 45 -1.57 19.80 -12.56
CA ASP A 45 -1.71 21.20 -12.20
C ASP A 45 -3.14 21.55 -11.72
N ASP A 46 -4.15 20.75 -12.11
CA ASP A 46 -5.55 20.89 -11.70
C ASP A 46 -6.16 19.52 -11.30
N HIS A 47 -7.40 19.48 -10.83
CA HIS A 47 -8.14 18.25 -10.58
C HIS A 47 -8.57 17.61 -11.90
N GLN A 48 -8.36 16.29 -12.05
CA GLN A 48 -8.75 15.58 -13.26
C GLN A 48 -9.28 14.18 -12.93
N SER A 49 -10.30 13.78 -13.68
CA SER A 49 -10.84 12.42 -13.62
C SER A 49 -10.14 11.54 -14.64
N PHE A 50 -9.74 10.34 -14.22
CA PHE A 50 -9.09 9.34 -15.07
C PHE A 50 -9.89 8.05 -15.06
N LEU A 51 -9.99 7.41 -16.22
CA LEU A 51 -10.56 6.08 -16.34
C LEU A 51 -9.50 5.02 -16.00
N ILE A 52 -9.68 4.31 -14.89
CA ILE A 52 -8.75 3.27 -14.41
C ILE A 52 -9.54 2.01 -14.07
N ASP A 53 -9.19 0.90 -14.71
CA ASP A 53 -9.89 -0.39 -14.59
C ASP A 53 -11.41 -0.27 -14.87
N GLY A 54 -11.80 0.60 -15.81
CA GLY A 54 -13.20 0.84 -16.17
C GLY A 54 -13.98 1.76 -15.23
N ALA A 55 -13.36 2.24 -14.15
CA ALA A 55 -13.98 3.17 -13.21
C ALA A 55 -13.39 4.59 -13.37
N SER A 56 -14.26 5.61 -13.38
CA SER A 56 -13.82 7.00 -13.32
C SER A 56 -13.38 7.33 -11.90
N ARG A 57 -12.12 7.77 -11.75
CA ARG A 57 -11.51 8.14 -10.47
C ARG A 57 -11.05 9.59 -10.52
N LEU A 58 -11.49 10.40 -9.55
CA LEU A 58 -11.06 11.80 -9.42
C LEU A 58 -9.72 11.90 -8.69
N TYR A 59 -8.76 12.58 -9.31
CA TYR A 59 -7.47 12.88 -8.72
C TYR A 59 -7.33 14.38 -8.48
N TYR A 60 -6.96 14.75 -7.25
CA TYR A 60 -6.75 16.13 -6.84
C TYR A 60 -5.30 16.54 -7.12
N GLY A 61 -5.13 17.60 -7.92
CA GLY A 61 -3.84 18.13 -8.36
C GLY A 61 -3.38 19.31 -7.50
N ALA A 62 -2.76 20.31 -8.13
CA ALA A 62 -2.41 21.59 -7.52
C ALA A 62 -1.42 21.51 -6.33
N GLY A 63 -0.41 20.65 -6.44
CA GLY A 63 0.75 20.67 -5.54
C GLY A 63 0.63 19.84 -4.25
N GLY A 64 -0.41 19.02 -4.12
CA GLY A 64 -0.52 18.08 -2.99
C GLY A 64 0.60 17.03 -2.93
N VAL A 65 1.19 16.68 -4.08
CA VAL A 65 2.32 15.75 -4.19
C VAL A 65 3.60 16.53 -4.46
N LEU A 66 4.52 16.57 -3.49
CA LEU A 66 5.79 17.28 -3.60
C LEU A 66 6.88 16.44 -4.26
N GLY A 67 6.85 15.12 -4.05
CA GLY A 67 7.85 14.23 -4.62
C GLY A 67 7.48 12.76 -4.46
N VAL A 68 7.90 11.95 -5.42
CA VAL A 68 7.80 10.49 -5.36
C VAL A 68 9.19 9.93 -5.62
N GLU A 69 9.70 9.16 -4.66
CA GLU A 69 11.00 8.50 -4.81
C GLU A 69 10.95 7.50 -5.99
N PRO A 70 12.06 7.30 -6.73
CA PRO A 70 12.11 6.31 -7.79
C PRO A 70 11.63 4.92 -7.36
N ILE A 71 10.58 4.44 -8.03
CA ILE A 71 9.99 3.14 -7.74
C ILE A 71 10.90 2.04 -8.30
N THR A 72 11.62 1.36 -7.42
CA THR A 72 12.45 0.21 -7.76
C THR A 72 11.65 -1.10 -7.72
N MET A 73 11.73 -1.87 -8.81
CA MET A 73 11.08 -3.18 -8.95
C MET A 73 12.14 -4.28 -8.93
N GLN A 74 11.91 -5.34 -8.18
CA GLN A 74 12.75 -6.53 -8.17
C GLN A 74 11.87 -7.79 -8.11
N SER A 75 12.35 -8.89 -8.68
CA SER A 75 11.79 -10.21 -8.43
C SER A 75 12.12 -10.69 -6.99
N GLY A 76 11.18 -11.39 -6.38
CA GLY A 76 11.33 -12.01 -5.05
C GLY A 76 10.29 -11.54 -4.03
N ILE A 77 10.48 -11.96 -2.78
CA ILE A 77 9.57 -11.73 -1.65
C ILE A 77 10.04 -10.62 -0.70
N VAL A 78 11.13 -9.93 -1.03
CA VAL A 78 11.66 -8.84 -0.20
C VAL A 78 10.69 -7.66 -0.23
N VAL A 79 10.19 -7.28 0.95
CA VAL A 79 9.34 -6.10 1.10
C VAL A 79 10.19 -4.86 0.89
N ARG A 80 9.79 -4.01 -0.06
CA ARG A 80 10.45 -2.74 -0.35
C ARG A 80 9.62 -1.60 0.19
N MET A 81 10.31 -0.62 0.72
CA MET A 81 9.73 0.61 1.26
C MET A 81 10.03 1.73 0.26
N HIS A 82 8.99 2.45 -0.15
CA HIS A 82 9.11 3.63 -1.02
C HIS A 82 8.59 4.85 -0.28
N ARG A 83 9.25 6.00 -0.48
CA ARG A 83 8.80 7.26 0.12
C ARG A 83 8.06 8.14 -0.88
N ILE A 84 6.99 8.74 -0.41
CA ILE A 84 6.29 9.84 -1.07
C ILE A 84 6.29 11.03 -0.13
N THR A 85 6.55 12.21 -0.69
CA THR A 85 6.50 13.47 0.02
C THR A 85 5.27 14.25 -0.43
N LEU A 86 4.42 14.63 0.53
CA LEU A 86 3.17 15.35 0.30
C LEU A 86 3.21 16.72 0.98
N ALA A 87 2.45 17.66 0.42
CA ALA A 87 2.29 18.99 1.00
C ALA A 87 1.26 18.96 2.13
N PRO A 88 1.63 19.25 3.39
CA PRO A 88 0.68 19.25 4.51
C PRO A 88 -0.38 20.35 4.41
N THR A 89 -0.12 21.39 3.62
CA THR A 89 -1.01 22.53 3.42
C THR A 89 -2.17 22.24 2.46
N ALA A 90 -2.05 21.21 1.63
CA ALA A 90 -3.12 20.82 0.70
C ALA A 90 -4.30 20.23 1.49
N PRO A 91 -5.54 20.75 1.31
CA PRO A 91 -6.71 20.26 2.05
C PRO A 91 -6.94 18.75 1.92
N GLU A 92 -6.74 18.21 0.73
CA GLU A 92 -6.94 16.79 0.41
C GLU A 92 -5.92 15.91 1.12
N VAL A 93 -4.67 16.37 1.22
CA VAL A 93 -3.61 15.68 1.98
C VAL A 93 -3.95 15.68 3.48
N ALA A 94 -4.47 16.79 4.01
CA ALA A 94 -4.92 16.86 5.40
C ALA A 94 -6.06 15.87 5.69
N VAL A 95 -7.03 15.74 4.77
CA VAL A 95 -8.09 14.72 4.86
C VAL A 95 -7.51 13.31 4.83
N ALA A 96 -6.59 13.02 3.89
CA ALA A 96 -5.97 11.71 3.76
C ALA A 96 -5.24 11.24 5.03
N ILE A 97 -4.56 12.16 5.72
CA ILE A 97 -3.71 11.84 6.86
C ILE A 97 -4.47 11.91 8.18
N ARG A 98 -5.31 12.94 8.37
CA ARG A 98 -5.97 13.21 9.65
C ARG A 98 -7.43 12.75 9.68
N GLY A 99 -8.13 12.87 8.55
CA GLY A 99 -9.52 12.44 8.42
C GLY A 99 -9.67 10.92 8.31
N TYR A 100 -8.73 10.27 7.64
CA TYR A 100 -8.75 8.82 7.42
C TYR A 100 -7.84 8.04 8.37
N ASP A 101 -8.17 6.78 8.57
CA ASP A 101 -7.30 5.78 9.17
C ASP A 101 -6.38 5.23 8.09
N ALA A 102 -5.31 5.96 7.82
CA ALA A 102 -4.33 5.62 6.79
C ALA A 102 -3.42 4.44 7.17
N ARG A 103 -3.51 3.91 8.40
CA ARG A 103 -2.65 2.80 8.84
C ARG A 103 -3.00 1.53 8.07
N LEU A 104 -2.01 0.95 7.38
CA LEU A 104 -2.19 -0.25 6.54
C LEU A 104 -3.24 -0.08 5.43
N ALA A 105 -3.57 1.16 5.09
CA ALA A 105 -4.50 1.45 4.01
C ALA A 105 -3.89 1.02 2.66
N PRO A 106 -4.64 0.33 1.79
CA PRO A 106 -4.17 -0.01 0.45
C PRO A 106 -3.94 1.25 -0.39
N VAL A 107 -2.85 1.22 -1.16
CA VAL A 107 -2.45 2.29 -2.05
C VAL A 107 -2.06 1.74 -3.43
N GLU A 108 -2.38 2.51 -4.46
CA GLU A 108 -1.95 2.26 -5.84
C GLU A 108 -1.27 3.50 -6.39
N ILE A 109 -0.18 3.31 -7.13
CA ILE A 109 0.42 4.39 -7.93
C ILE A 109 0.25 4.01 -9.39
N HIS A 110 -0.29 4.95 -10.16
CA HIS A 110 -0.43 4.87 -11.60
C HIS A 110 0.45 5.95 -12.24
N ARG A 111 0.78 5.74 -13.51
CA ARG A 111 1.50 6.71 -14.31
C ARG A 111 0.68 7.02 -15.54
N ALA A 112 0.37 8.29 -15.74
CA ALA A 112 -0.27 8.80 -16.94
C ALA A 112 0.81 9.36 -17.88
N PHE A 113 0.63 9.13 -19.17
CA PHE A 113 1.48 9.69 -20.21
C PHE A 113 0.66 10.66 -21.06
N PHE A 114 1.20 11.87 -21.20
CA PHE A 114 0.62 12.94 -21.99
C PHE A 114 1.52 13.26 -23.17
N ALA A 115 0.91 13.57 -24.30
CA ALA A 115 1.60 14.08 -25.47
C ALA A 115 1.95 15.57 -25.24
N PRO A 116 3.23 15.99 -25.27
CA PRO A 116 3.61 17.37 -24.94
C PRO A 116 3.03 18.42 -25.89
N ALA A 117 2.76 18.04 -27.14
CA ALA A 117 2.25 18.95 -28.16
C ALA A 117 0.77 19.30 -27.97
N SER A 118 -0.08 18.32 -27.60
CA SER A 118 -1.52 18.51 -27.43
C SER A 118 -1.95 18.61 -25.96
N GLY A 119 -1.12 18.17 -25.01
CA GLY A 119 -1.49 18.04 -23.60
C GLY A 119 -2.51 16.93 -23.35
N GLU A 120 -2.80 16.09 -24.36
CA GLU A 120 -3.80 15.02 -24.24
C GLU A 120 -3.21 13.77 -23.61
N LEU A 121 -4.06 13.05 -22.88
CA LEU A 121 -3.75 11.76 -22.32
C LEU A 121 -3.70 10.72 -23.45
N ILE A 122 -2.58 10.00 -23.57
CA ILE A 122 -2.35 9.04 -24.66
C ILE A 122 -3.22 7.79 -24.51
N GLU A 123 -3.33 7.27 -23.28
CA GLU A 123 -4.10 6.08 -22.95
C GLU A 123 -4.42 6.07 -21.44
N ALA A 124 -5.30 5.18 -21.00
CA ALA A 124 -5.61 4.97 -19.58
C ALA A 124 -4.31 4.77 -18.75
N PRO A 125 -4.17 5.44 -17.59
CA PRO A 125 -2.96 5.34 -16.78
C PRO A 125 -2.67 3.90 -16.35
N HIS A 126 -1.43 3.43 -16.55
CA HIS A 126 -1.03 2.09 -16.13
C HIS A 126 -0.55 2.08 -14.69
N ARG A 127 -0.88 1.01 -13.95
CA ARG A 127 -0.46 0.82 -12.56
C ARG A 127 1.03 0.47 -12.49
N VAL A 128 1.80 1.28 -11.78
CA VAL A 128 3.25 1.07 -11.54
C VAL A 128 3.54 0.49 -10.17
N PHE A 129 2.66 0.70 -9.19
CA PHE A 129 2.83 0.19 -7.84
C PHE A 129 1.49 -0.17 -7.20
N LYS A 130 1.50 -1.22 -6.39
CA LYS A 130 0.41 -1.62 -5.51
C LYS A 130 0.98 -2.07 -4.18
N GLY A 131 0.42 -1.58 -3.09
CA GLY A 131 0.94 -1.86 -1.76
C GLY A 131 0.06 -1.32 -0.66
N TRP A 132 0.67 -1.03 0.48
CA TRP A 132 0.01 -0.46 1.65
C TRP A 132 0.82 0.68 2.23
N ILE A 133 0.14 1.62 2.87
CA ILE A 133 0.77 2.61 3.72
C ILE A 133 1.30 1.92 4.98
N ASP A 134 2.59 2.09 5.26
CA ASP A 134 3.24 1.53 6.45
C ASP A 134 3.40 2.55 7.56
N ALA A 135 3.99 3.70 7.24
CA ALA A 135 4.29 4.75 8.19
C ALA A 135 4.01 6.12 7.58
N ILE A 136 3.59 7.06 8.43
CA ILE A 136 3.43 8.46 8.07
C ILE A 136 4.23 9.27 9.10
N SER A 137 5.16 10.08 8.60
CA SER A 137 5.96 11.01 9.40
C SER A 137 5.52 12.43 9.10
N LEU A 138 5.24 13.20 10.15
CA LEU A 138 4.92 14.63 10.08
C LEU A 138 6.00 15.38 10.87
N PRO A 139 7.20 15.57 10.29
CA PRO A 139 8.23 16.37 10.93
C PRO A 139 7.75 17.81 11.11
N THR A 140 7.95 18.36 12.31
CA THR A 140 7.74 19.80 12.55
C THR A 140 8.88 20.57 11.90
N PRO A 141 8.62 21.44 10.91
CA PRO A 141 9.68 22.22 10.28
C PRO A 141 10.21 23.29 11.24
N GLU A 142 11.43 23.76 10.98
CA GLU A 142 11.98 24.95 11.63
C GLU A 142 11.16 26.19 11.26
N VAL A 143 11.30 27.26 12.05
CA VAL A 143 10.60 28.53 11.78
C VAL A 143 11.03 29.07 10.41
N GLY A 144 10.08 29.17 9.47
CA GLY A 144 10.33 29.57 8.08
C GLY A 144 10.69 28.42 7.13
N GLY A 145 10.79 27.19 7.63
CA GLY A 145 11.03 25.99 6.83
C GLY A 145 9.78 25.46 6.12
N GLN A 146 9.99 24.65 5.08
CA GLN A 146 8.89 23.99 4.38
C GLN A 146 8.43 22.74 5.15
N GLY A 147 7.15 22.70 5.51
CA GLY A 147 6.54 21.50 6.06
C GLY A 147 6.35 20.44 4.98
N ALA A 148 6.72 19.21 5.28
CA ALA A 148 6.53 18.06 4.39
C ALA A 148 5.92 16.89 5.19
N VAL A 149 5.02 16.14 4.57
CA VAL A 149 4.57 14.85 5.11
C VAL A 149 5.28 13.76 4.33
N GLU A 150 6.00 12.89 5.03
CA GLU A 150 6.59 11.70 4.44
C GLU A 150 5.69 10.50 4.65
N VAL A 151 5.25 9.88 3.57
CA VAL A 151 4.46 8.64 3.58
C VAL A 151 5.34 7.50 3.08
N THR A 152 5.50 6.48 3.90
CA THR A 152 6.24 5.26 3.56
C THR A 152 5.28 4.18 3.11
N LEU A 153 5.54 3.64 1.92
CA LEU A 153 4.72 2.61 1.27
C LEU A 153 5.44 1.28 1.24
N ALA A 154 4.80 0.24 1.77
CA ALA A 154 5.27 -1.12 1.68
C ALA A 154 4.74 -1.79 0.40
N SER A 155 5.61 -2.49 -0.32
CA SER A 155 5.24 -3.23 -1.54
C SER A 155 4.24 -4.36 -1.27
N SER A 156 3.55 -4.81 -2.33
CA SER A 156 2.62 -5.94 -2.30
C SER A 156 3.20 -7.23 -1.69
N ALA A 157 4.53 -7.39 -1.73
CA ALA A 157 5.24 -8.52 -1.14
C ALA A 157 5.01 -8.64 0.37
N ARG A 158 4.62 -7.55 1.07
CA ARG A 158 4.28 -7.59 2.49
C ARG A 158 3.19 -8.60 2.81
N ALA A 159 2.21 -8.79 1.92
CA ALA A 159 1.17 -9.79 2.16
C ALA A 159 1.73 -11.22 2.27
N LEU A 160 2.85 -11.51 1.60
CA LEU A 160 3.49 -12.82 1.58
C LEU A 160 4.41 -13.06 2.79
N THR A 161 4.78 -12.01 3.54
CA THR A 161 5.68 -12.10 4.69
C THR A 161 4.94 -12.03 6.03
N ARG A 162 3.61 -11.88 6.03
CA ARG A 162 2.80 -11.83 7.24
C ARG A 162 2.76 -13.21 7.92
N PRO A 163 3.28 -13.35 9.15
CA PRO A 163 3.16 -14.60 9.88
C PRO A 163 1.71 -14.82 10.30
N LEU A 164 1.32 -16.09 10.42
CA LEU A 164 0.05 -16.45 11.02
C LEU A 164 0.13 -16.25 12.54
N ALA A 165 -0.75 -15.42 13.09
CA ALA A 165 -0.81 -15.18 14.55
C ALA A 165 -1.43 -16.37 15.33
N LEU A 166 -1.93 -17.40 14.63
CA LEU A 166 -2.59 -18.54 15.25
C LEU A 166 -1.58 -19.33 16.10
N LYS A 167 -1.81 -19.34 17.40
CA LYS A 167 -1.07 -20.17 18.35
C LYS A 167 -1.78 -21.51 18.53
N LYS A 168 -1.05 -22.54 18.97
CA LYS A 168 -1.62 -23.84 19.36
C LYS A 168 -2.28 -23.73 20.76
N SER A 169 -3.35 -22.94 20.89
CA SER A 169 -4.10 -22.76 22.15
C SER A 169 -5.46 -23.46 22.11
N ASP A 170 -6.13 -23.58 23.26
CA ASP A 170 -7.50 -24.08 23.35
C ASP A 170 -8.47 -23.20 22.53
N GLU A 171 -8.39 -21.88 22.65
CA GLU A 171 -9.24 -20.93 21.90
C GLU A 171 -9.04 -21.07 20.38
N SER A 172 -7.82 -21.40 19.95
CA SER A 172 -7.54 -21.68 18.53
C SER A 172 -8.24 -22.94 18.04
N GLN A 173 -8.32 -23.97 18.89
CA GLN A 173 -8.93 -25.24 18.56
C GLN A 173 -10.45 -25.20 18.64
N ARG A 174 -11.01 -24.43 19.58
CA ARG A 174 -12.46 -24.25 19.68
C ARG A 174 -13.09 -23.64 18.44
N ARG A 175 -12.32 -22.89 17.64
CA ARG A 175 -12.77 -22.41 16.31
C ARG A 175 -12.98 -23.55 15.29
N ARG A 176 -12.46 -24.75 15.55
CA ARG A 176 -12.66 -25.98 14.76
C ARG A 176 -13.72 -26.85 15.43
N SER A 177 -14.96 -26.37 15.43
CA SER A 177 -16.12 -27.12 15.95
C SER A 177 -16.10 -27.40 17.46
N ASP A 178 -15.69 -26.42 18.27
CA ASP A 178 -15.58 -26.51 19.75
C ASP A 178 -14.66 -27.65 20.25
N ASP A 179 -13.67 -28.05 19.46
CA ASP A 179 -12.62 -28.98 19.87
C ASP A 179 -11.84 -28.45 21.10
N ARG A 180 -11.69 -29.31 22.13
CA ARG A 180 -11.07 -29.01 23.43
C ARG A 180 -9.80 -29.81 23.73
N LEU A 181 -9.18 -30.41 22.71
CA LEU A 181 -7.96 -31.22 22.86
C LEU A 181 -6.79 -30.48 23.57
N ARG A 182 -6.80 -29.13 23.61
CA ARG A 182 -5.78 -28.31 24.29
C ARG A 182 -6.21 -27.63 25.58
N ARG A 183 -7.37 -27.97 26.13
CA ARG A 183 -7.92 -27.36 27.35
C ARG A 183 -6.96 -27.34 28.55
N TYR A 184 -6.11 -28.36 28.68
CA TYR A 184 -5.19 -28.54 29.80
C TYR A 184 -3.72 -28.46 29.39
N THR A 185 -3.41 -27.88 28.22
CA THR A 185 -2.03 -27.78 27.73
C THR A 185 -1.14 -26.91 28.63
N ASP A 186 -1.73 -25.95 29.34
CA ASP A 186 -1.09 -25.10 30.35
C ASP A 186 -0.69 -25.86 31.63
N ILE A 187 -1.51 -26.83 32.05
CA ILE A 187 -1.28 -27.64 33.26
C ILE A 187 -0.41 -28.87 32.97
N SER A 188 -0.56 -29.45 31.77
CA SER A 188 -0.01 -30.78 31.47
C SER A 188 1.52 -30.86 31.37
N GLY A 189 2.25 -29.75 31.36
CA GLY A 189 3.71 -29.76 31.16
C GLY A 189 4.15 -30.55 29.92
N SER A 190 5.42 -30.96 29.86
CA SER A 190 5.89 -31.91 28.84
C SER A 190 5.66 -33.34 29.33
N VAL A 191 4.74 -34.06 28.69
CA VAL A 191 4.55 -35.50 28.93
C VAL A 191 5.40 -36.25 27.91
N ASP A 192 6.46 -36.91 28.37
CA ASP A 192 7.26 -37.81 27.53
C ASP A 192 6.43 -39.05 27.18
N VAL A 193 6.17 -39.24 25.88
CA VAL A 193 5.47 -40.42 25.36
C VAL A 193 6.49 -41.37 24.73
N TYR A 194 6.65 -42.55 25.33
CA TYR A 194 7.54 -43.60 24.85
C TYR A 194 6.73 -44.59 24.02
N TRP A 195 6.98 -44.65 22.71
CA TRP A 195 6.30 -45.57 21.80
C TRP A 195 7.15 -46.81 21.57
N GLY A 196 6.64 -47.99 21.94
CA GLY A 196 7.35 -49.27 21.75
C GLY A 196 8.52 -49.51 22.72
N GLU A 197 8.81 -48.59 23.62
CA GLU A 197 9.88 -48.72 24.62
C GLU A 197 9.39 -48.38 26.04
N ALA A 198 9.93 -49.07 27.04
CA ALA A 198 9.69 -48.72 28.43
C ALA A 198 10.51 -47.50 28.82
N LYS A 199 9.91 -46.58 29.58
CA LYS A 199 10.60 -45.43 30.17
C LYS A 199 11.82 -45.92 30.95
N ALA A 200 13.02 -45.46 30.56
CA ALA A 200 14.26 -45.83 31.25
C ALA A 200 14.17 -45.47 32.74
N ALA A 201 14.47 -46.42 33.62
CA ALA A 201 14.51 -46.20 35.06
C ALA A 201 15.55 -45.12 35.37
N ARG A 202 15.15 -44.11 36.14
CA ARG A 202 16.01 -42.99 36.54
C ARG A 202 17.10 -43.53 37.47
N LYS A 203 18.38 -43.29 37.13
CA LYS A 203 19.52 -43.55 38.03
C LYS A 203 19.52 -42.58 39.20
#